data_AF-A0A9X9LG12-F1
#
_entry.id   AF-A0A9X9LG12-F1
#
_cell.length_a   1.000
_cell.length_b   1.000
_cell.length_c   1.000
_cell.angle_alpha   90.00
_cell.angle_beta   90.00
_cell.angle_gamma   90.00
#
_symmetry.space_group_name_H-M   'P 1'
#
loop_
_entity.id
_entity.type
_entity.pdbx_description
1 polymer ?
#
loop_
_entity_poly.entity_id
_entity_poly.type
_entity_poly.pdbx_seq_one_letter_code
_entity_poly.pdbx_strand_id
1 'polypeptide(L)'
;MTLATDFTSGKLLACDPGLSRTCDQNVYLSGLCYIFHQNLKGPVLQARPGYQECIKGNVDLVFLFDGSMSLQTDEFQKIVDFMKDVMKKLSNSSYQFAAVQFSTDHKTEFNF
;
A
#
# COMPACT_ATOMS: atom_id res chain seq x y z
N MET A 1 -18.69 0.92 17.95
CA MET A 1 -19.57 1.54 16.94
C MET A 1 -19.68 3.02 17.23
N THR A 2 -19.56 3.88 16.22
CA THR A 2 -19.54 5.34 16.34
C THR A 2 -20.46 5.96 15.28
N LEU A 3 -21.20 7.01 15.64
CA LEU A 3 -22.05 7.76 14.73
C LEU A 3 -21.88 9.26 14.97
N ALA A 4 -21.75 10.03 13.90
CA ALA A 4 -21.62 11.48 13.94
C ALA A 4 -22.38 12.11 12.78
N THR A 5 -22.81 13.36 12.94
CA THR A 5 -23.49 14.14 11.90
C THR A 5 -22.87 15.53 11.81
N ASP A 6 -22.69 16.01 10.59
CA ASP A 6 -22.34 17.40 10.30
C ASP A 6 -23.63 18.17 10.05
N PHE A 7 -24.00 19.04 10.99
CA PHE A 7 -25.22 19.84 10.90
C PHE A 7 -25.14 20.94 9.84
N THR A 8 -23.95 21.31 9.38
CA THR A 8 -23.79 22.35 8.35
C THR A 8 -23.99 21.80 6.94
N SER A 9 -23.45 20.60 6.67
CA SER A 9 -23.55 19.98 5.35
C SER A 9 -24.58 18.85 5.26
N GLY A 10 -25.22 18.48 6.38
CA GLY A 10 -26.17 17.36 6.44
C GLY A 10 -25.52 15.97 6.25
N LYS A 11 -24.19 15.86 6.40
CA LYS A 11 -23.47 14.59 6.20
C LYS A 11 -23.57 13.73 7.45
N LEU A 12 -23.72 12.44 7.27
CA LEU A 12 -23.69 11.47 8.36
C LEU A 12 -22.48 10.54 8.20
N LEU A 13 -21.78 10.31 9.31
CA LEU A 13 -20.66 9.39 9.41
C LEU A 13 -21.04 8.26 10.36
N ALA A 14 -20.98 7.02 9.89
CA ALA A 14 -21.11 5.83 10.72
C ALA A 14 -19.82 5.00 10.62
N CYS A 15 -19.24 4.63 11.76
CA CYS A 15 -18.01 3.85 11.80
C CYS A 15 -18.17 2.60 12.67
N ASP A 16 -17.67 1.49 12.14
CA ASP A 16 -17.47 0.24 12.84
C ASP A 16 -15.97 0.06 13.15
N PRO A 17 -15.53 0.15 14.42
CA PRO A 17 -14.14 -0.12 14.81
C PRO A 17 -13.78 -1.63 14.84
N GLY A 18 -14.70 -2.50 14.43
CA GLY A 18 -14.59 -3.95 14.50
C GLY A 18 -13.98 -4.63 13.26
N LEU A 19 -13.34 -3.90 12.34
CA LEU A 19 -12.75 -4.51 11.14
C LEU A 19 -11.51 -5.32 11.52
N SER A 20 -11.75 -6.59 11.86
CA SER A 20 -10.72 -7.57 12.22
C SER A 20 -10.24 -8.32 10.98
N ARG A 21 -8.93 -8.56 10.90
CA ARG A 21 -8.30 -9.38 9.87
C ARG A 21 -7.08 -10.09 10.45
N THR A 22 -6.79 -11.28 9.95
CA THR A 22 -5.60 -12.03 10.35
C THR A 22 -4.48 -11.82 9.34
N CYS A 23 -3.26 -11.58 9.83
CA CYS A 23 -2.03 -11.50 9.06
C CYS A 23 -1.02 -12.47 9.68
N ASP A 24 -0.80 -13.60 9.01
CA ASP A 24 -0.13 -14.78 9.56
C ASP A 24 -0.75 -15.23 10.90
N GLN A 25 -0.05 -15.04 12.02
CA GLN A 25 -0.54 -15.38 13.37
C GLN A 25 -1.10 -14.17 14.13
N ASN A 26 -0.99 -12.96 13.56
CA ASN A 26 -1.39 -11.73 14.21
C ASN A 26 -2.81 -11.30 13.79
N VAL A 27 -3.57 -10.72 14.71
CA VAL A 27 -4.90 -10.16 14.43
C VAL A 27 -4.82 -8.64 14.43
N TYR A 28 -5.23 -8.02 13.33
CA TYR A 28 -5.24 -6.58 13.14
C TYR A 28 -6.67 -6.10 13.27
N LEU A 29 -6.88 -5.06 14.08
CA LEU A 29 -8.18 -4.44 14.29
C LEU A 29 -8.12 -2.98 13.84
N SER A 30 -9.03 -2.57 12.96
CA SER A 30 -9.10 -1.18 12.50
C SER A 30 -10.56 -0.72 12.30
N GLY A 31 -10.73 0.55 11.93
CA GLY A 31 -12.04 1.11 11.63
C GLY A 31 -12.46 0.91 10.17
N LEU A 32 -13.77 0.78 9.99
CA LEU A 32 -14.47 0.91 8.71
C LEU A 32 -15.54 1.99 8.85
N CYS A 33 -15.47 3.02 8.03
CA CYS A 33 -16.35 4.17 8.09
C CYS A 33 -17.16 4.33 6.80
N TYR A 34 -18.36 4.85 6.96
CA TYR A 34 -19.34 5.12 5.92
C TYR A 34 -19.77 6.57 6.01
N ILE A 35 -19.58 7.33 4.93
CA ILE A 35 -19.98 8.73 4.81
C ILE A 35 -21.19 8.80 3.89
N PHE A 36 -22.31 9.28 4.44
CA PHE A 36 -23.56 9.50 3.74
C PHE A 36 -23.72 11.00 3.50
N HIS A 37 -23.86 11.41 2.24
CA HIS A 37 -23.91 12.84 1.89
C HIS A 37 -25.27 13.50 2.05
N GLN A 38 -26.37 12.75 1.86
CA GLN A 38 -27.72 13.30 1.87
C GLN A 38 -28.64 12.51 2.81
N ASN A 39 -28.67 11.19 2.67
CA ASN A 39 -29.50 10.29 3.45
C ASN A 39 -28.92 8.87 3.44
N LEU A 40 -29.45 8.00 4.30
CA LEU A 40 -29.02 6.60 4.42
C LEU A 40 -29.32 5.74 3.18
N LYS A 41 -30.18 6.21 2.27
CA LYS A 41 -30.56 5.51 1.03
C LYS A 41 -29.71 5.92 -0.17
N GLY A 42 -28.90 6.96 -0.01
CA GLY A 42 -28.10 7.55 -1.08
C GLY A 42 -26.76 6.85 -1.28
N PRO A 43 -25.94 7.36 -2.21
CA PRO A 43 -24.59 6.88 -2.42
C PRO A 43 -23.75 7.05 -1.13
N VAL A 44 -23.01 6.01 -0.80
CA VAL A 44 -22.16 5.93 0.39
C VAL A 44 -20.70 5.89 -0.02
N LEU A 45 -19.87 6.70 0.64
CA LEU A 45 -18.43 6.61 0.52
C LEU A 45 -17.87 5.77 1.67
N GLN A 46 -17.08 4.76 1.33
CA GLN A 46 -16.45 3.88 2.30
C GLN A 46 -15.00 4.31 2.54
N ALA A 47 -14.59 4.37 3.80
CA ALA A 47 -13.23 4.70 4.21
C ALA A 47 -12.71 3.70 5.23
N ARG A 48 -11.42 3.36 5.15
CA ARG A 48 -10.73 2.49 6.12
C ARG A 48 -9.66 3.30 6.85
N PRO A 49 -10.03 4.16 7.82
CA PRO A 49 -9.07 5.00 8.52
C PRO A 49 -8.08 4.14 9.33
N GLY A 50 -6.80 4.48 9.25
CA GLY A 50 -5.74 3.74 9.95
C GLY A 50 -5.60 2.28 9.50
N TYR A 51 -6.00 1.95 8.27
CA TYR A 51 -5.93 0.59 7.76
C TYR A 51 -4.49 0.22 7.40
N GLN A 52 -3.92 -0.69 8.18
CA GLN A 52 -2.63 -1.31 7.89
C GLN A 52 -2.79 -2.52 6.96
N GLU A 53 -2.15 -2.51 5.80
CA GLU A 53 -2.08 -3.69 4.93
C GLU A 53 -1.28 -4.82 5.59
N CYS A 54 -1.64 -6.06 5.27
CA CYS A 54 -0.95 -7.24 5.77
C CYS A 54 0.33 -7.49 4.96
N ILE A 55 1.48 -7.32 5.59
CA ILE A 55 2.77 -7.78 5.07
C ILE A 55 3.08 -9.08 5.81
N LYS A 56 2.99 -10.19 5.09
CA LYS A 56 3.26 -11.53 5.64
C LYS A 56 4.76 -11.71 5.89
N GLY A 57 5.13 -12.78 6.60
CA GLY A 57 6.52 -13.16 6.81
C GLY A 57 7.27 -13.44 5.50
N ASN A 58 6.62 -14.15 4.56
CA ASN A 58 7.17 -14.43 3.24
C ASN A 58 6.66 -13.39 2.24
N VAL A 59 7.58 -12.69 1.57
CA VAL A 59 7.24 -11.59 0.66
C VAL A 59 8.06 -11.70 -0.62
N ASP A 60 7.36 -11.74 -1.75
CA ASP A 60 7.96 -11.61 -3.07
C ASP A 60 7.91 -10.13 -3.48
N LEU A 61 9.06 -9.46 -3.39
CA LEU A 61 9.18 -8.02 -3.65
C LEU A 61 9.78 -7.80 -5.04
N VAL A 62 9.06 -7.07 -5.90
CA VAL A 62 9.55 -6.69 -7.22
C VAL A 62 9.92 -5.21 -7.24
N PHE A 63 11.14 -4.89 -7.64
CA PHE A 63 11.52 -3.53 -8.01
C PHE A 63 11.15 -3.28 -9.46
N LEU A 64 10.17 -2.42 -9.70
CA LEU A 64 9.88 -1.87 -11.03
C LEU A 64 10.47 -0.46 -11.08
N PHE A 65 11.52 -0.25 -11.87
CA PHE A 65 12.27 1.00 -11.86
C PHE A 65 12.46 1.59 -13.25
N ASP A 66 12.51 2.93 -13.29
CA ASP A 66 12.58 3.70 -14.52
C ASP A 66 14.00 3.64 -15.12
N GLY A 67 14.06 3.36 -16.43
CA GLY A 67 15.25 3.37 -17.26
C GLY A 67 15.10 4.29 -18.48
N SER A 68 14.28 5.33 -18.35
CA SER A 68 14.06 6.35 -19.37
C SER A 68 15.30 7.20 -19.62
N MET A 69 15.37 7.80 -20.82
CA MET A 69 16.48 8.68 -21.22
C MET A 69 16.52 10.01 -20.46
N SER A 70 15.50 10.33 -19.64
CA SER A 70 15.50 11.55 -18.83
C SER A 70 16.39 11.47 -17.60
N LEU A 71 16.75 10.25 -17.16
CA LEU A 71 17.61 10.06 -16.00
C LEU A 71 19.08 10.24 -16.38
N GLN A 72 19.78 11.10 -15.65
CA GLN A 72 21.22 11.17 -15.74
C GLN A 72 21.86 9.90 -15.16
N THR A 73 23.09 9.61 -15.56
CA THR A 73 23.79 8.39 -15.13
C THR A 73 23.91 8.30 -13.60
N ASP A 74 24.13 9.41 -12.90
CA ASP A 74 24.20 9.43 -11.45
C ASP A 74 22.84 9.22 -10.77
N GLU A 75 21.75 9.71 -11.38
CA GLU A 75 20.38 9.50 -10.91
C GLU A 75 19.98 8.03 -11.06
N PHE A 76 20.28 7.44 -12.23
CA PHE A 76 20.08 6.00 -12.45
C PHE A 76 20.89 5.17 -11.45
N GLN A 77 22.15 5.54 -11.18
CA GLN A 77 22.97 4.83 -10.22
C GLN A 77 22.40 4.89 -8.79
N LYS A 78 21.82 6.04 -8.38
CA LYS A 78 21.14 6.16 -7.08
C LYS A 78 19.95 5.21 -6.95
N ILE A 79 19.19 4.98 -8.03
CA ILE A 79 18.08 4.00 -8.04
C ILE A 79 18.62 2.58 -7.85
N VAL A 80 19.69 2.24 -8.57
CA VAL A 80 20.36 0.93 -8.45
C VAL A 80 20.91 0.71 -7.04
N ASP A 81 21.55 1.73 -6.46
CA ASP A 81 22.11 1.63 -5.11
C ASP A 81 21.01 1.53 -4.04
N PHE A 82 19.90 2.25 -4.20
CA PHE A 82 18.72 2.09 -3.35
C PHE A 82 18.20 0.65 -3.34
N MET A 83 18.03 0.03 -4.52
CA MET A 83 17.57 -1.36 -4.61
C MET A 83 18.55 -2.31 -3.90
N LYS A 84 19.86 -2.16 -4.13
CA LYS A 84 20.89 -2.96 -3.47
C LYS A 84 20.84 -2.81 -1.95
N ASP A 85 20.66 -1.60 -1.44
CA ASP A 85 20.67 -1.35 -0.01
C ASP A 85 19.40 -1.88 0.68
N VAL A 86 18.24 -1.82 0.02
CA VAL A 86 17.01 -2.50 0.49
C VAL A 86 17.23 -4.00 0.55
N MET A 87 17.75 -4.61 -0.52
CA MET A 87 18.04 -6.06 -0.56
C MET A 87 19.04 -6.48 0.52
N LYS A 88 20.13 -5.72 0.72
CA LYS A 88 21.11 -5.99 1.79
C LYS A 88 20.47 -5.92 3.16
N LYS A 89 19.67 -4.88 3.44
CA LYS A 89 19.01 -4.69 4.73
C LYS A 89 18.03 -5.81 5.05
N LEU A 90 17.39 -6.38 4.04
CA LEU A 90 16.42 -7.47 4.15
C LEU A 90 17.00 -8.85 3.86
N SER A 91 18.32 -8.98 3.68
CA SER A 91 18.97 -10.24 3.26
C SER A 91 18.75 -11.44 4.20
N ASN A 92 18.57 -11.18 5.51
CA ASN A 92 18.32 -12.22 6.52
C ASN A 92 16.82 -12.44 6.80
N SER A 93 15.93 -12.00 5.91
CA SER A 93 14.47 -12.18 6.03
C SER A 93 13.95 -13.14 4.96
N SER A 94 12.67 -13.54 5.04
CA SER A 94 12.04 -14.41 4.03
C SER A 94 11.58 -13.65 2.78
N TYR A 95 12.28 -12.56 2.43
CA TYR A 95 12.00 -11.77 1.25
C TYR A 95 12.74 -12.35 0.05
N GLN A 96 12.02 -12.55 -1.05
CA GLN A 96 12.59 -12.83 -2.37
C GLN A 96 12.47 -11.59 -3.24
N PHE A 97 13.45 -11.36 -4.12
CA PHE A 97 13.53 -10.13 -4.90
C PHE A 97 13.57 -10.43 -6.39
N ALA A 98 12.83 -9.66 -7.16
CA ALA A 98 12.99 -9.55 -8.61
C ALA A 98 13.16 -8.08 -9.00
N ALA A 99 13.76 -7.81 -10.15
CA ALA A 99 13.89 -6.45 -10.66
C ALA A 99 13.54 -6.39 -12.14
N VAL A 100 12.75 -5.37 -12.51
CA VAL A 100 12.31 -5.10 -13.87
C VAL A 100 12.58 -3.63 -14.17
N GLN A 101 13.40 -3.40 -15.19
CA GLN A 101 13.60 -2.07 -15.75
C GLN A 101 12.49 -1.80 -16.76
N PHE A 102 11.90 -0.59 -16.73
CA PHE A 102 10.94 -0.16 -17.75
C PHE A 102 11.34 1.17 -18.39
N SER A 103 11.00 1.32 -19.66
CA SER A 103 11.06 2.57 -20.43
C SER A 103 9.98 2.46 -21.52
N THR A 104 10.35 2.53 -22.81
CA THR A 104 9.45 2.13 -23.91
C THR A 104 9.06 0.65 -23.81
N ASP A 105 10.05 -0.21 -23.56
CA ASP A 105 9.88 -1.63 -23.34
C ASP A 105 10.23 -1.98 -21.89
N HIS A 106 9.87 -3.19 -21.48
CA HIS A 106 10.21 -3.74 -20.17
C HIS A 106 11.26 -4.84 -20.30
N LYS A 107 12.16 -4.93 -19.33
CA LYS A 107 13.17 -5.97 -19.25
C LYS A 107 13.32 -6.45 -17.81
N THR A 108 13.15 -7.75 -17.60
CA THR A 108 13.46 -8.38 -16.32
C THR A 108 14.96 -8.51 -16.18
N GLU A 109 15.55 -7.85 -15.19
CA GLU A 109 16.99 -7.92 -14.90
C GLU A 109 17.34 -9.19 -14.13
N PHE A 110 16.47 -9.63 -13.22
CA PHE A 110 16.52 -10.94 -12.56
C PHE A 110 15.17 -11.33 -11.96
N ASN A 111 14.96 -12.64 -11.77
CA ASN A 111 13.78 -13.23 -11.12
C ASN A 111 14.09 -13.59 -9.65
N PHE A 112 13.06 -14.04 -8.92
CA PHE A 112 13.12 -14.49 -7.53
C PHE A 112 14.13 -15.60 -7.25
#